data_AF-B1XUD6-F1
#
_entry.id   AF-B1XUD6-F1
#
_cell.length_a   1.000
_cell.length_b   1.000
_cell.length_c   1.000
_cell.angle_alpha   90.00
_cell.angle_beta   90.00
_cell.angle_gamma   90.00
#
_symmetry.space_group_name_H-M   'P 1'
#
loop_
_entity.id
_entity.type
_entity.pdbx_description
1 polymer ?
#
loop_
_entity_poly.entity_id
_entity_poly.type
_entity_poly.pdbx_seq_one_letter_code
_entity_poly.pdbx_strand_id
1 'polypeptide(L)'
;MLRSGLSILPSLEMVRDQVENPTLKETVNQIYIDVESGSSLSQSFTKHPDIFNAIYINMVKAGESSGRLDIFLDKLVLSIRKTIKIRKSIQSAMLYPAILLIVATVVVGDYDDFCSSRFCSDVRQYWFSIARSNPFYYRH
;
A
#
# COMPACT_ATOMS: atom_id res chain seq x y z
N MET A 1 20.34 4.48 18.08
CA MET A 1 21.55 5.18 17.60
C MET A 1 21.73 6.49 18.33
N LEU A 2 20.73 7.38 18.38
CA LEU A 2 20.85 8.63 19.14
C LEU A 2 20.85 8.45 20.66
N ARG A 3 20.11 7.46 21.19
CA ARG A 3 20.23 7.02 22.60
C ARG A 3 21.62 6.45 22.96
N SER A 4 22.42 6.09 21.96
CA SER A 4 23.75 5.51 22.14
C SER A 4 24.84 6.56 22.43
N GLY A 5 24.47 7.85 22.52
CA GLY A 5 25.40 8.95 22.74
C GLY A 5 26.14 9.42 21.47
N LEU A 6 25.80 8.86 20.31
CA LEU A 6 26.33 9.30 19.03
C LEU A 6 25.75 10.67 18.67
N SER A 7 26.59 11.54 18.11
CA SER A 7 26.14 12.81 17.55
C SER A 7 25.17 12.59 16.38
N ILE A 8 24.41 13.62 16.03
CA ILE A 8 23.37 13.54 15.00
C ILE A 8 23.94 13.24 13.62
N LEU A 9 25.13 13.78 13.30
CA LEU A 9 25.80 13.66 11.99
C LEU A 9 26.16 12.20 11.63
N PRO A 10 26.93 11.44 12.44
CA PRO A 10 27.23 10.03 12.18
C PRO A 10 25.97 9.15 12.13
N SER A 11 24.96 9.51 12.93
CA SER A 11 23.68 8.80 12.91
C SER A 11 22.94 9.01 11.58
N LEU A 12 23.02 10.22 11.01
CA LEU A 12 22.39 10.56 9.74
C LEU A 12 23.14 9.93 8.55
N GLU A 13 24.46 9.89 8.62
CA GLU A 13 25.32 9.18 7.65
C GLU A 13 24.95 7.69 7.58
N MET A 14 24.84 7.03 8.73
CA MET A 14 24.47 5.61 8.77
C MET A 14 23.05 5.35 8.26
N VAL A 15 22.14 6.30 8.43
CA VAL A 15 20.77 6.22 7.87
C VAL A 15 20.83 6.38 6.35
N ARG A 16 21.62 7.32 5.82
CA ARG A 16 21.82 7.50 4.38
C ARG A 16 22.28 6.21 3.70
N ASP A 17 23.18 5.48 4.35
CA ASP A 17 23.78 4.26 3.78
C ASP A 17 22.85 3.03 3.86
N GLN A 18 21.90 3.03 4.81
CA GLN A 18 20.89 1.96 4.97
C GLN A 18 19.64 2.15 4.11
N VAL A 19 19.42 3.32 3.53
CA VAL A 19 18.22 3.61 2.73
C VAL A 19 18.37 3.03 1.31
N GLU A 20 17.47 2.11 0.95
CA GLU A 20 17.43 1.49 -0.38
C GLU A 20 16.72 2.36 -1.44
N ASN A 21 15.74 3.18 -1.03
CA ASN A 21 14.96 4.00 -1.95
C ASN A 21 15.78 5.21 -2.45
N PRO A 22 15.99 5.38 -3.77
CA PRO A 22 16.85 6.44 -4.31
C PRO A 22 16.33 7.85 -4.01
N THR A 23 15.01 8.07 -4.04
CA THR A 23 14.40 9.37 -3.72
C THR A 23 14.61 9.75 -2.25
N LEU A 24 14.46 8.78 -1.35
CA LEU A 24 14.68 9.00 0.07
C LEU A 24 16.17 9.17 0.37
N LYS A 25 17.05 8.44 -0.33
CA LYS A 25 18.50 8.56 -0.19
C LYS A 25 19.00 9.96 -0.56
N GLU A 26 18.53 10.51 -1.68
CA GLU A 26 18.86 11.88 -2.10
C GLU A 26 18.36 12.91 -1.09
N THR A 27 17.14 12.74 -0.59
CA THR A 27 16.56 13.61 0.44
C THR A 27 17.40 13.60 1.73
N VAL A 28 17.77 12.43 2.22
CA VAL A 28 18.60 12.28 3.43
C VAL A 28 20.00 12.86 3.20
N ASN A 29 20.56 12.72 2.00
CA ASN A 29 21.84 13.31 1.64
C ASN A 29 21.80 14.85 1.66
N GLN A 30 20.74 15.47 1.13
CA GLN A 30 20.57 16.92 1.21
C GLN A 30 20.44 17.40 2.66
N ILE A 31 19.67 16.69 3.49
CA ILE A 31 19.56 17.00 4.92
C ILE A 31 20.92 16.87 5.63
N TYR A 32 21.71 15.84 5.30
CA TYR A 32 23.07 15.67 5.83
C TYR A 32 23.97 16.87 5.49
N ILE A 33 24.01 17.27 4.22
CA ILE A 33 24.82 18.41 3.75
C ILE A 33 24.37 19.71 4.44
N ASP A 34 23.06 19.93 4.54
CA ASP A 34 22.52 21.13 5.21
C ASP A 34 22.94 21.18 6.70
N VAL A 35 22.85 20.06 7.42
CA VAL A 35 23.23 19.99 8.83
C VAL A 35 24.74 20.09 9.01
N GLU A 36 25.54 19.49 8.12
CA GLU A 36 27.00 19.62 8.10
C GLU A 36 27.44 21.07 7.83
N SER A 37 26.70 21.81 6.99
CA SER A 37 26.92 23.24 6.74
C SER A 37 26.50 24.15 7.91
N GLY A 38 25.91 23.60 8.98
CA GLY A 38 25.48 24.33 10.17
C GLY A 38 24.04 24.80 10.15
N SER A 39 23.23 24.36 9.18
CA SER A 39 21.79 24.62 9.21
C SER A 39 21.11 23.82 10.33
N SER A 40 20.06 24.40 10.91
CA SER A 40 19.26 23.69 11.91
C SER A 40 18.57 22.46 11.30
N LEU A 41 18.47 21.38 12.06
CA LEU A 41 17.86 20.13 11.62
C LEU A 41 16.40 20.37 11.20
N SER A 42 15.66 21.17 11.96
CA SER A 42 14.27 21.50 11.63
C SER A 42 14.11 22.25 10.30
N GLN A 43 15.06 23.12 9.94
CA GLN A 43 15.03 23.81 8.64
C GLN A 43 15.31 22.85 7.49
N SER A 44 16.29 21.96 7.61
CA SER A 44 16.61 20.97 6.58
C SER A 44 15.43 20.05 6.29
N PHE A 45 14.70 19.61 7.32
CA PHE A 45 13.48 18.80 7.15
C PHE A 45 12.32 19.59 6.53
N THR A 46 12.26 20.92 6.72
CA THR A 46 11.21 21.77 6.16
C THR A 46 11.30 21.90 4.63
N LYS A 47 12.50 21.74 4.05
CA LYS A 47 12.71 21.79 2.60
C LYS A 47 12.05 20.62 1.84
N HIS A 48 11.62 19.57 2.55
CA HIS A 48 11.07 18.35 1.95
C HIS A 48 9.67 18.00 2.48
N PRO A 49 8.65 18.86 2.24
CA PRO A 49 7.29 18.66 2.77
C PRO A 49 6.56 17.47 2.14
N ASP A 50 6.96 17.03 0.95
CA ASP A 50 6.35 15.89 0.24
C ASP A 50 6.59 14.56 0.96
N ILE A 51 7.67 14.48 1.75
CA ILE A 51 8.09 13.28 2.47
C ILE A 51 7.82 13.44 3.97
N PHE A 52 8.07 14.63 4.53
CA PHE A 52 7.90 14.90 5.94
C PHE A 52 6.69 15.81 6.20
N ASN A 53 5.67 15.26 6.86
CA ASN A 53 4.50 16.04 7.28
C ASN A 53 4.89 17.14 8.29
N ALA A 54 4.20 18.29 8.25
CA ALA A 54 4.35 19.41 9.18
C ALA A 54 4.35 18.99 10.66
N ILE A 55 3.59 17.96 11.04
CA ILE A 55 3.59 17.42 12.41
C ILE A 55 4.98 16.92 12.81
N TYR A 56 5.68 16.23 11.92
CA TYR A 56 7.02 15.70 12.18
C TYR A 56 8.05 16.82 12.27
N ILE A 57 7.97 17.79 11.36
CA ILE A 57 8.85 18.99 11.37
C ILE A 57 8.71 19.74 12.70
N ASN A 58 7.48 19.94 13.18
CA ASN A 58 7.22 20.62 14.45
C ASN A 58 7.76 19.86 15.66
N MET A 59 7.72 18.52 15.65
CA MET A 59 8.33 17.71 16.72
C MET A 59 9.86 17.80 16.72
N VAL A 60 10.49 17.78 15.54
CA VAL A 60 11.93 17.96 15.40
C VAL A 60 12.34 19.36 15.88
N LYS A 61 11.61 20.40 15.48
CA LYS A 61 11.82 21.78 15.95
C LYS A 61 11.72 21.90 17.47
N ALA A 62 10.73 21.26 18.08
CA ALA A 62 10.58 21.22 19.53
C ALA A 62 11.73 20.47 20.23
N GLY A 63 12.20 19.36 19.64
CA GLY A 63 13.35 18.59 20.13
C GLY A 63 14.68 19.35 20.03
N GLU A 64 14.88 20.07 18.93
CA GLU A 64 16.05 20.91 18.70
C GLU A 64 16.07 22.12 19.65
N SER A 65 14.94 22.82 19.81
CA SER A 65 14.83 23.99 20.70
C SER A 65 14.93 23.64 22.18
N SER A 66 14.54 22.41 22.56
CA SER A 66 14.64 21.92 23.94
C SER A 66 15.98 21.25 24.25
N GLY A 67 16.85 21.06 23.26
CA GLY A 67 18.10 20.30 23.39
C GLY A 67 17.90 18.81 23.71
N ARG A 68 16.67 18.30 23.60
CA ARG A 68 16.27 16.92 23.95
C ARG A 68 15.69 16.20 22.74
N LEU A 69 16.45 16.21 21.65
CA LEU A 69 16.03 15.65 20.37
C LEU A 69 15.75 14.13 20.45
N ASP A 70 16.45 13.42 21.32
CA ASP A 70 16.27 11.99 21.60
C ASP A 70 14.82 11.62 21.96
N ILE A 71 14.20 12.38 22.88
CA ILE A 71 12.84 12.12 23.35
C ILE A 71 11.81 12.40 22.26
N PHE A 72 12.01 13.47 21.49
CA PHE A 72 11.08 13.84 20.44
C PHE A 72 11.18 12.90 19.24
N LEU A 73 12.38 12.43 18.88
CA LEU A 73 12.55 11.41 17.87
C LEU A 73 11.98 10.05 18.31
N ASP A 74 12.09 9.67 19.58
CA ASP A 74 11.41 8.48 20.11
C ASP A 74 9.89 8.59 19.97
N LYS A 75 9.30 9.75 20.30
CA LYS A 75 7.87 10.02 20.08
C LYS A 75 7.48 9.93 18.61
N LEU A 76 8.33 10.45 17.71
CA LEU A 76 8.13 10.40 16.28
C LEU A 76 8.14 8.95 15.77
N VAL A 77 9.12 8.14 16.20
CA VAL A 77 9.20 6.70 15.88
C VAL A 77 7.96 5.96 16.39
N LEU A 78 7.49 6.25 17.60
CA LEU A 78 6.25 5.66 18.14
C LEU A 78 5.03 6.03 17.28
N SER A 79 4.94 7.27 16.81
CA SER A 79 3.85 7.72 15.92
C SER A 79 3.88 6.97 14.59
N ILE A 80 5.05 6.88 13.95
CA ILE A 80 5.22 6.15 12.68
C ILE A 80 4.85 4.67 12.84
N ARG A 81 5.36 4.01 13.88
CA ARG A 81 5.07 2.59 14.15
C ARG A 81 3.58 2.33 14.36
N LYS A 82 2.87 3.22 15.06
CA LYS A 82 1.41 3.11 15.24
C LYS A 82 0.69 3.16 13.90
N THR A 83 1.02 4.12 13.04
CA THR A 83 0.42 4.26 11.71
C THR A 83 0.68 3.02 10.84
N ILE A 84 1.90 2.49 10.85
CA ILE A 84 2.26 1.26 10.12
C ILE A 84 1.45 0.07 10.65
N LYS A 85 1.31 -0.08 11.97
CA LYS A 85 0.55 -1.18 12.58
C LYS A 85 -0.93 -1.14 12.17
N ILE A 86 -1.54 0.04 12.19
CA ILE A 86 -2.93 0.23 11.77
C ILE A 86 -3.10 -0.13 10.30
N ARG A 87 -2.23 0.39 9.42
CA ARG A 87 -2.29 0.08 7.98
C ARG A 87 -2.11 -1.42 7.70
N LYS A 88 -1.16 -2.07 8.36
CA LYS A 88 -0.96 -3.52 8.22
C LYS A 88 -2.19 -4.30 8.69
N SER A 89 -2.79 -3.91 9.82
CA SER A 89 -4.01 -4.56 10.31
C SER A 89 -5.17 -4.43 9.32
N ILE A 90 -5.32 -3.27 8.68
CA ILE A 90 -6.35 -3.04 7.65
C ILE A 90 -6.05 -3.88 6.40
N GLN A 91 -4.80 -3.89 5.93
CA GLN A 91 -4.39 -4.72 4.78
C GLN A 91 -4.64 -6.21 5.02
N SER A 92 -4.26 -6.73 6.19
CA SER A 92 -4.53 -8.13 6.55
C SER A 92 -6.01 -8.43 6.66
N ALA A 93 -6.83 -7.51 7.20
CA ALA A 93 -8.27 -7.69 7.30
C ALA A 93 -8.99 -7.67 5.93
N MET A 94 -8.48 -6.93 4.94
CA MET A 94 -9.06 -6.86 3.59
C MET A 94 -8.67 -8.01 2.67
N LEU A 95 -7.52 -8.66 2.92
CA LEU A 95 -7.06 -9.77 2.08
C LEU A 95 -8.03 -10.97 2.10
N TYR A 96 -8.55 -11.31 3.28
CA TYR A 96 -9.50 -12.42 3.45
C TYR A 96 -10.81 -12.26 2.66
N PRO A 97 -11.55 -11.14 2.78
CA PRO A 97 -12.76 -10.93 1.98
C PRO A 97 -12.48 -10.82 0.48
N ALA A 98 -11.32 -10.29 0.06
CA ALA A 98 -10.96 -10.23 -1.36
C ALA A 98 -10.80 -11.63 -1.99
N ILE A 99 -10.13 -12.55 -1.29
CA ILE A 99 -9.97 -13.94 -1.76
C ILE A 99 -11.32 -14.63 -1.87
N LEU A 100 -12.20 -14.49 -0.88
CA LEU A 100 -13.54 -15.07 -0.91
C LEU A 100 -14.38 -14.54 -2.08
N LEU A 101 -14.31 -13.24 -2.36
CA LEU A 101 -15.01 -12.64 -3.50
C LEU A 101 -14.49 -13.17 -4.83
N ILE A 102 -13.16 -13.28 -5.01
CA ILE A 102 -12.56 -13.83 -6.23
C ILE A 102 -13.04 -15.27 -6.45
N VAL A 103 -12.97 -16.13 -5.43
CA VAL A 103 -13.44 -17.51 -5.52
C VAL A 103 -14.93 -17.58 -5.84
N ALA A 104 -15.76 -16.77 -5.17
CA ALA A 104 -17.19 -16.71 -5.45
C ALA A 104 -17.49 -16.29 -6.90
N THR A 105 -16.77 -15.30 -7.44
CA THR A 105 -16.96 -14.84 -8.83
C THR A 105 -16.52 -15.88 -9.87
N VAL A 106 -15.43 -16.61 -9.61
CA VAL A 106 -14.97 -17.70 -10.50
C VAL A 106 -16.03 -18.81 -10.54
N VAL A 107 -16.46 -19.26 -9.36
CA VAL A 107 -17.43 -20.34 -9.22
C VAL A 107 -18.77 -19.98 -9.88
N VAL A 108 -19.31 -18.78 -9.64
CA VAL A 108 -20.59 -18.34 -10.24
C VAL A 108 -20.46 -18.12 -11.75
N GLY A 109 -19.35 -17.54 -12.21
CA GLY A 109 -19.10 -17.33 -13.64
C GLY A 109 -19.03 -18.65 -14.42
N ASP A 110 -18.35 -19.66 -13.87
CA ASP A 110 -18.29 -21.00 -14.45
C ASP A 110 -19.69 -21.65 -14.54
N TYR A 111 -20.56 -21.41 -13.55
CA TYR A 111 -21.93 -21.94 -13.58
C TYR A 111 -22.80 -21.29 -14.66
N ASP A 112 -22.72 -19.97 -14.87
CA ASP A 112 -23.54 -19.28 -15.87
C ASP A 112 -23.12 -19.63 -17.31
N ASP A 113 -21.80 -19.73 -17.58
CA ASP A 113 -21.30 -20.18 -18.89
C ASP A 113 -21.58 -21.68 -19.15
N PHE A 114 -21.51 -22.52 -18.11
CA PHE A 114 -21.85 -23.95 -18.20
C PHE A 114 -23.36 -24.18 -18.41
N CYS A 115 -24.22 -23.40 -17.73
CA CYS A 115 -25.67 -23.51 -17.88
C CYS A 115 -26.12 -23.04 -19.27
N SER A 116 -25.54 -21.95 -19.79
CA SER A 116 -25.84 -21.43 -21.14
C SER A 116 -25.39 -22.37 -22.26
N SER A 117 -24.18 -22.93 -22.17
CA SER A 117 -23.62 -23.83 -23.19
C SER A 117 -24.32 -25.20 -23.26
N ARG A 118 -24.71 -25.77 -22.12
CA ARG A 118 -25.39 -27.09 -22.09
C ARG A 118 -26.89 -26.99 -22.40
N PHE A 119 -27.59 -25.95 -21.92
CA PHE A 119 -29.02 -25.75 -22.15
C PHE A 119 -29.33 -25.46 -23.64
N CYS A 120 -28.50 -24.68 -24.31
CA CYS A 120 -28.67 -24.36 -25.73
C CYS A 120 -28.43 -25.60 -26.65
N SER A 121 -27.54 -26.51 -26.24
CA SER A 121 -27.31 -27.80 -26.92
C SER A 121 -28.52 -28.74 -26.78
N ASP A 122 -29.04 -28.93 -25.57
CA ASP A 122 -30.14 -29.86 -25.31
C ASP A 122 -31.47 -29.38 -25.91
N VAL A 123 -31.78 -28.07 -25.83
CA VAL A 123 -33.01 -27.51 -26.44
C VAL A 123 -32.96 -27.58 -27.97
N ARG A 124 -31.79 -27.38 -28.61
CA ARG A 124 -31.64 -27.49 -30.06
C ARG A 124 -31.78 -28.93 -30.56
N GLN A 125 -31.26 -29.92 -29.84
CA GLN A 125 -31.46 -31.34 -30.19
C GLN A 125 -32.92 -31.78 -30.02
N TYR A 126 -33.60 -31.33 -28.97
CA TYR A 126 -35.00 -31.68 -28.72
C TYR A 126 -35.93 -31.09 -29.79
N TRP A 127 -35.71 -29.83 -30.19
CA TRP A 127 -36.49 -29.18 -31.26
C TRP A 127 -36.25 -29.80 -32.65
N PHE A 128 -35.00 -30.19 -32.97
CA PHE A 128 -34.68 -30.90 -34.22
C PHE A 128 -35.29 -32.31 -34.28
N SER A 129 -35.46 -32.98 -33.15
CA SER A 129 -36.13 -34.28 -33.07
C SER A 129 -37.63 -34.15 -33.33
N ILE A 130 -38.30 -33.16 -32.73
CA ILE A 130 -39.74 -32.88 -32.93
C ILE A 130 -40.02 -32.40 -34.37
N ALA A 131 -39.13 -31.61 -34.97
CA ALA A 131 -39.28 -31.14 -36.34
C ALA A 131 -39.16 -32.27 -37.39
N ARG A 132 -38.49 -33.37 -37.06
CA ARG A 132 -38.32 -34.53 -37.97
C ARG A 132 -39.47 -35.54 -37.85
N SER A 133 -40.27 -35.51 -36.79
CA SER A 133 -41.35 -36.48 -36.55
C SER A 133 -42.73 -36.07 -37.07
N ASN A 134 -42.91 -34.88 -37.65
CA ASN A 134 -44.21 -34.41 -38.15
C ASN A 134 -44.15 -33.91 -39.61
N PRO A 135 -44.44 -34.76 -40.61
CA PRO A 135 -44.53 -34.34 -42.01
C PRO A 135 -45.93 -33.83 -42.41
N PHE A 136 -46.77 -33.36 -41.46
CA PHE A 136 -48.22 -33.25 -41.68
C PHE A 136 -48.81 -31.83 -41.75
N TYR A 137 -48.02 -30.80 -42.11
CA TYR A 137 -48.52 -29.42 -42.18
C TYR A 137 -48.13 -28.66 -43.46
N TYR A 138 -48.10 -29.33 -44.62
CA TYR A 138 -48.05 -28.66 -45.94
C TYR A 138 -48.71 -29.52 -47.04
N ARG A 139 -50.02 -29.80 -46.94
CA ARG A 139 -50.90 -29.98 -48.11
C ARG A 139 -52.37 -30.08 -47.68
N HIS A 140 -53.17 -29.17 -48.22
CA HIS A 140 -54.64 -29.15 -48.41
C HIS A 140 -55.53 -30.01 -47.51
#